data_AF-A0A2S8IH34-F1
#
_entry.id   AF-A0A2S8IH34-F1
#
_cell.length_a   1.000
_cell.length_b   1.000
_cell.length_c   1.000
_cell.angle_alpha   90.00
_cell.angle_beta   90.00
_cell.angle_gamma   90.00
#
_symmetry.space_group_name_H-M   'P 1'
#
loop_
_entity.id
_entity.type
_entity.pdbx_description
1 polymer ?
#
loop_
_entity_poly.entity_id
_entity_poly.type
_entity_poly.pdbx_seq_one_letter_code
_entity_poly.pdbx_strand_id
1 'polypeptide(L)' 'MVLRIFGLSFAVTVISIIIAALYGGPQAVLLVVILSILEISLSFDNAVINATVLRRMSEFWQKIFLTVGIVIAV' A
#
# COMPACT_ATOMS: atom_id res chain seq x y z
N MET A 1 -18.93 8.13 -0.75
CA MET A 1 -17.68 8.38 0.00
C MET A 1 -16.58 7.42 -0.44
N VAL A 2 -16.80 6.11 -0.34
CA VAL A 2 -15.84 5.06 -0.75
C VAL A 2 -15.31 5.25 -2.17
N LEU A 3 -16.19 5.35 -3.17
CA LEU A 3 -15.79 5.54 -4.57
C LEU A 3 -15.04 6.85 -4.85
N ARG A 4 -15.23 7.90 -4.04
CA ARG A 4 -14.49 9.17 -4.19
C ARG A 4 -13.05 9.06 -3.67
N ILE A 5 -12.81 8.21 -2.67
CA ILE A 5 -11.50 8.04 -2.04
C ILE A 5 -10.72 6.90 -2.71
N PHE A 6 -11.39 5.78 -2.98
CA PHE A 6 -10.77 4.54 -3.48
C PHE A 6 -11.06 4.27 -4.96
N GLY A 7 -11.79 5.14 -5.66
CA GLY A 7 -12.19 4.89 -7.05
C GLY A 7 -10.99 4.65 -7.97
N LEU A 8 -9.91 5.41 -7.80
CA LEU A 8 -8.67 5.21 -8.55
C LEU A 8 -7.98 3.89 -8.18
N SER A 9 -7.92 3.54 -6.90
CA SER A 9 -7.37 2.26 -6.45
C SER A 9 -8.13 1.08 -7.05
N PHE A 10 -9.46 1.12 -7.04
CA PHE A 10 -10.28 0.08 -7.67
C PHE A 10 -10.03 -0.01 -9.18
N ALA A 11 -9.93 1.14 -9.87
CA ALA A 11 -9.62 1.15 -11.30
C ALA A 11 -8.26 0.50 -11.59
N VAL A 12 -7.22 0.87 -10.84
CA VAL A 12 -5.87 0.28 -10.98
C VAL A 12 -5.90 -1.23 -10.69
N THR A 13 -6.58 -1.67 -9.62
CA THR A 13 -6.69 -3.11 -9.31
C THR A 13 -7.36 -3.89 -10.43
N VAL A 14 -8.47 -3.38 -10.97
CA VAL A 14 -9.19 -4.03 -12.08
C VAL A 14 -8.30 -4.10 -13.32
N ILE A 15 -7.61 -3.00 -13.67
CA ILE A 15 -6.69 -2.96 -14.81
C ILE A 15 -5.56 -3.98 -14.63
N SER A 16 -4.93 -4.04 -13.44
CA SER A 16 -3.86 -4.98 -13.15
C SER A 16 -4.31 -6.45 -13.25
N ILE A 17 -5.52 -6.77 -12.79
CA ILE A 17 -6.10 -8.12 -12.91
C ILE A 17 -6.37 -8.48 -14.37
N ILE A 18 -6.91 -7.55 -15.17
CA ILE A 18 -7.14 -7.76 -16.60
C ILE A 18 -5.81 -8.01 -17.32
N ILE A 19 -4.79 -7.20 -17.05
CA ILE A 19 -3.44 -7.38 -17.61
C ILE A 19 -2.89 -8.76 -17.22
N ALA A 20 -2.99 -9.16 -15.96
CA ALA A 20 -2.54 -10.47 -15.49
C ALA A 20 -3.25 -11.62 -16.23
N ALA A 21 -4.57 -11.52 -16.42
CA ALA A 21 -5.36 -12.50 -17.14
C ALA A 21 -4.94 -12.62 -18.61
N LEU A 22 -4.65 -11.50 -19.27
CA LEU A 22 -4.21 -11.48 -20.67
C LEU A 22 -2.79 -12.02 -20.85
N TYR A 23 -1.87 -11.76 -19.91
CA TYR A 23 -0.47 -12.18 -20.02
C TYR A 23 -0.21 -13.62 -19.60
N GLY A 24 -0.88 -14.11 -18.55
CA GLY A 24 -0.56 -15.40 -17.95
C GLY A 24 -1.77 -16.22 -17.53
N GLY A 25 -2.97 -15.86 -17.99
CA GLY A 25 -4.20 -16.61 -17.75
C GLY A 25 -4.61 -16.67 -16.28
N PRO A 26 -5.45 -17.67 -15.91
CA PRO A 26 -6.01 -17.79 -14.57
C PRO A 26 -4.96 -17.94 -13.45
N GLN A 27 -3.84 -18.60 -13.75
CA GLN A 27 -2.75 -18.81 -12.78
C GLN A 27 -2.06 -17.50 -12.41
N ALA A 28 -1.82 -16.61 -13.39
CA ALA A 28 -1.25 -15.30 -13.13
C ALA A 28 -2.21 -14.41 -12.34
N VAL A 29 -3.52 -14.47 -12.61
CA VAL A 29 -4.53 -13.76 -11.81
C VAL A 29 -4.50 -14.22 -10.35
N LEU A 30 -4.48 -15.55 -10.11
CA LEU A 30 -4.40 -16.09 -8.75
C LEU A 30 -3.14 -15.60 -8.03
N LEU A 31 -2.00 -15.63 -8.70
CA LEU A 31 -0.73 -15.14 -8.16
C LEU A 31 -0.80 -13.65 -7.82
N VAL A 32 -1.31 -12.81 -8.72
CA VAL A 32 -1.48 -11.37 -8.49
C VAL A 32 -2.40 -11.10 -7.32
N VAL A 33 -3.50 -11.83 -7.17
CA VAL A 33 -4.41 -11.68 -6.03
C VAL A 33 -3.71 -12.04 -4.71
N ILE A 34 -3.01 -13.18 -4.67
CA ILE A 34 -2.27 -13.61 -3.47
C ILE A 34 -1.20 -12.58 -3.10
N LEU A 35 -0.37 -12.16 -4.05
CA LEU A 35 0.67 -11.16 -3.82
C LEU A 35 0.08 -9.82 -3.41
N SER A 36 -1.03 -9.39 -4.01
CA SER A 36 -1.69 -8.14 -3.63
C SER A 36 -2.16 -8.17 -2.18
N ILE A 37 -2.76 -9.28 -1.74
CA ILE A 37 -3.19 -9.44 -0.34
C ILE A 37 -1.97 -9.40 0.59
N LEU A 38 -0.92 -10.16 0.27
CA LEU A 38 0.31 -10.22 1.05
C LEU A 38 0.97 -8.84 1.17
N GLU A 39 1.11 -8.13 0.04
CA GLU A 39 1.76 -6.83 -0.01
C GLU A 39 0.97 -5.78 0.79
N ILE A 40 -0.36 -5.79 0.69
CA ILE A 40 -1.23 -4.90 1.47
C ILE A 40 -1.08 -5.20 2.96
N SER A 41 -1.09 -6.47 3.37
CA SER A 41 -0.90 -6.86 4.77
C SER A 41 0.45 -6.38 5.32
N LEU A 42 1.55 -6.68 4.61
CA LEU A 42 2.90 -6.27 5.05
C LEU A 42 3.06 -4.75 5.07
N SER A 43 2.50 -4.05 4.09
CA SER A 43 2.52 -2.58 4.05
C SER A 43 1.75 -1.97 5.23
N PHE A 44 0.61 -2.57 5.60
CA PHE A 44 -0.16 -2.14 6.77
C PHE A 44 0.61 -2.37 8.07
N ASP A 45 1.23 -3.53 8.25
CA ASP A 45 2.03 -3.83 9.44
C ASP A 45 3.17 -2.81 9.61
N ASN A 46 3.87 -2.50 8.50
CA ASN A 46 4.92 -1.48 8.49
C ASN A 46 4.39 -0.08 8.84
N ALA A 47 3.24 0.31 8.28
CA ALA A 47 2.61 1.59 8.57
C ALA A 47 2.20 1.72 10.06
N VAL A 48 1.67 0.65 10.65
CA VAL A 48 1.26 0.61 12.07
C VAL A 48 2.47 0.69 13.00
N ILE A 49 3.54 -0.03 12.69
CA ILE A 49 4.79 0.02 13.46
C ILE A 49 5.37 1.45 13.41
N ASN A 50 5.48 2.05 12.22
CA ASN A 50 5.99 3.41 12.05
C ASN A 50 5.13 4.44 12.80
N ALA A 51 3.80 4.32 12.74
CA ALA A 51 2.90 5.20 13.50
C ALA A 51 3.08 5.06 15.02
N THR A 52 3.30 3.83 15.51
CA THR A 52 3.51 3.56 16.93
C THR A 52 4.83 4.14 17.42
N VAL A 53 5.90 4.02 16.63
CA VAL A 53 7.21 4.63 16.92
C VAL A 53 7.09 6.14 16.90
N LEU A 54 6.46 6.71 15.86
CA LEU A 54 6.30 8.15 15.68
C LEU A 54 5.59 8.81 16.86
N ARG A 55 4.58 8.15 17.43
CA ARG A 55 3.82 8.65 18.60
C ARG A 55 4.67 8.75 19.88
N ARG A 56 5.81 8.05 19.94
CA ARG A 56 6.75 8.09 21.08
C ARG A 56 7.93 9.05 20.86
N MET A 57 8.05 9.65 19.67
CA MET A 57 9.11 10.60 19.36
C MET A 57 8.81 11.99 19.91
N SER A 58 9.84 12.79 20.17
CA SER A 58 9.67 14.22 20.45
C SER A 58 9.10 14.95 19.24
N GLU A 59 8.43 16.09 19.45
CA GLU A 59 7.83 16.91 18.38
C GLU A 59 8.82 17.24 17.24
N PHE A 60 10.08 17.52 17.57
CA PHE A 60 11.13 17.80 16.59
C PHE A 60 11.33 16.65 15.59
N TRP A 61 11.57 15.43 16.12
CA TRP A 61 11.75 14.23 15.32
C TRP A 61 10.49 13.80 14.58
N GLN A 62 9.31 13.99 15.19
CA GLN A 62 8.05 13.75 14.51
C GLN A 62 7.89 14.65 13.29
N LYS A 63 8.25 15.93 13.40
CA LYS A 63 8.18 16.89 12.30
C LYS A 63 9.18 16.57 11.19
N ILE A 64 10.40 16.15 11.53
CA ILE A 64 11.39 15.69 10.54
C ILE A 64 10.90 14.42 9.83
N PHE A 65 10.37 13.45 10.57
CA PHE A 65 9.89 12.22 9.97
C PHE A 65 8.71 12.49 9.02
N LEU A 66 7.74 13.32 9.42
CA LEU A 66 6.59 13.65 8.58
C LEU A 66 6.93 14.49 7.34
N THR A 67 8.08 15.16 7.31
CA THR A 67 8.48 16.03 6.18
C THR A 67 9.48 15.37 5.25
N VAL A 68 10.53 14.74 5.79
CA VAL A 68 11.61 14.12 5.02
C VAL A 68 11.61 12.61 5.20
N GLY A 69 11.34 12.12 6.40
CA GLY A 69 11.38 10.69 6.71
C GLY A 69 10.40 9.86 5.88
N ILE A 70 9.16 10.33 5.70
CA ILE A 70 8.15 9.65 4.88
C ILE A 70 8.59 9.53 3.42
N VAL A 71 9.26 10.55 2.86
CA VAL A 71 9.70 10.56 1.45
C VAL A 71 10.88 9.61 1.21
N ILE A 72 11.66 9.31 2.25
CA ILE A 72 12.82 8.40 2.15
C ILE A 72 12.43 6.97 2.52
N ALA A 73 11.51 6.81 3.48
CA ALA A 73 11.09 5.51 3.98
C ALA A 73 10.10 4.78 3.07
N VAL A 74 9.46 5.49 2.14
CA VAL A 74 8.46 4.99 1.18
C VAL A 74 8.91 5.37 -0.23
#